data_AF-A0A7S0G9B0-F1
#
_entry.id   AF-A0A7S0G9B0-F1
#
_cell.length_a   1.000
_cell.length_b   1.000
_cell.length_c   1.000
_cell.angle_alpha   90.00
_cell.angle_beta   90.00
_cell.angle_gamma   90.00
#
_symmetry.space_group_name_H-M   'P 1'
#
loop_
_entity.id
_entity.type
_entity.pdbx_description
1 polymer ?
#
loop_
_entity_poly.entity_id
_entity_poly.type
_entity_poly.pdbx_seq_one_letter_code
_entity_poly.pdbx_strand_id
1 'polypeptide(L)'
;FTEAAALNFKTLESEGQEAVLELLFGEDGLGYSMGRVHMNSCDFSPKPYTFDDVPDDFTLSHFDTNVTHDVQSGMINLLSRASTKISANNGNLKLMVSPWSPPAWMKPPLPSDPPNSTYASTMNGSVQPSCLREGTAANSTYAATWAEYFSKFLTAYADQGVEVWAVTVQNEPEFPAPWEACSYDITSQRDFVEYHLGPV
;
A
#
# COMPACT_ATOMS: atom_id res chain seq x y z
N PHE A 1 -2.24 -9.57 5.10
CA PHE A 1 -2.90 -9.74 3.80
C PHE A 1 -1.97 -9.23 2.71
N THR A 2 -0.91 -9.98 2.40
CA THR A 2 -0.03 -9.69 1.25
C THR A 2 -0.60 -10.32 -0.02
N GLU A 3 -0.11 -9.90 -1.19
CA GLU A 3 -0.51 -10.51 -2.46
C GLU A 3 -0.14 -12.00 -2.49
N ALA A 4 1.06 -12.38 -2.03
CA ALA A 4 1.44 -13.79 -1.89
C ALA A 4 0.45 -14.59 -1.02
N ALA A 5 -0.05 -14.02 0.07
CA ALA A 5 -1.04 -14.70 0.91
C ALA A 5 -2.38 -14.90 0.15
N ALA A 6 -2.83 -13.88 -0.59
CA ALA A 6 -4.04 -13.97 -1.40
C ALA A 6 -3.89 -14.99 -2.55
N LEU A 7 -2.76 -15.00 -3.24
CA LEU A 7 -2.47 -15.93 -4.31
C LEU A 7 -2.41 -17.38 -3.79
N ASN A 8 -1.75 -17.63 -2.67
CA ASN A 8 -1.72 -18.97 -2.05
C ASN A 8 -3.12 -19.41 -1.63
N PHE A 9 -3.88 -18.53 -0.97
CA PHE A 9 -5.27 -18.78 -0.58
C PHE A 9 -6.15 -19.15 -1.79
N LYS A 10 -5.98 -18.44 -2.90
CA LYS A 10 -6.70 -18.67 -4.16
C LYS A 10 -6.40 -20.03 -4.80
N THR A 11 -5.29 -20.69 -4.45
CA THR A 11 -4.99 -22.05 -4.95
C THR A 11 -5.74 -23.15 -4.22
N LEU A 12 -6.28 -22.87 -3.03
CA LEU A 12 -7.07 -23.83 -2.27
C LEU A 12 -8.45 -24.01 -2.91
N GLU A 13 -8.99 -25.23 -2.83
CA GLU A 13 -10.40 -25.48 -3.11
C GLU A 13 -11.29 -24.80 -2.06
N SER A 14 -12.59 -24.65 -2.36
CA SER A 14 -13.55 -23.93 -1.51
C SER A 14 -13.57 -24.44 -0.06
N GLU A 15 -13.47 -25.76 0.15
CA GLU A 15 -13.42 -26.34 1.50
C GLU A 15 -12.16 -25.92 2.27
N GLY A 16 -11.01 -25.91 1.60
CA GLY A 16 -9.74 -25.46 2.20
C GLY A 16 -9.75 -23.97 2.51
N GLN A 17 -10.33 -23.16 1.62
CA GLN A 17 -10.50 -21.73 1.85
C GLN A 17 -11.37 -21.45 3.08
N GLU A 18 -12.51 -22.14 3.21
CA GLU A 18 -13.38 -22.02 4.38
C GLU A 18 -12.72 -22.50 5.66
N ALA A 19 -11.98 -23.61 5.62
CA ALA A 19 -11.25 -24.11 6.78
C ALA A 19 -10.20 -23.10 7.27
N VAL A 20 -9.41 -22.50 6.37
CA VAL A 20 -8.43 -21.47 6.75
C VAL A 20 -9.11 -20.23 7.33
N LEU A 21 -10.19 -19.76 6.71
CA LEU A 21 -10.94 -18.62 7.20
C LEU A 21 -11.56 -18.88 8.58
N GLU A 22 -12.12 -20.07 8.80
CA GLU A 22 -12.66 -20.46 10.10
C GLU A 22 -11.57 -20.52 11.16
N LEU A 23 -10.46 -21.21 10.88
CA LEU A 23 -9.36 -21.35 11.83
C LEU A 23 -8.76 -20.00 12.24
N LEU A 24 -8.64 -19.04 11.33
CA LEU A 24 -8.01 -17.76 11.61
C LEU A 24 -8.99 -16.71 12.16
N PHE A 25 -10.21 -16.66 11.62
CA PHE A 25 -11.13 -15.53 11.79
C PHE A 25 -12.51 -15.93 12.31
N GLY A 26 -12.85 -17.23 12.29
CA GLY A 26 -14.13 -17.76 12.69
C GLY A 26 -14.35 -17.83 14.20
N GLU A 27 -15.57 -18.22 14.60
CA GLU A 27 -16.01 -18.23 16.01
C GLU A 27 -15.28 -19.33 16.80
N ASP A 28 -15.13 -20.49 16.16
CA ASP A 28 -14.47 -21.65 16.71
C ASP A 28 -12.94 -21.64 16.47
N GLY A 29 -12.42 -20.57 15.86
CA GLY A 29 -11.02 -20.39 15.50
C GLY A 29 -10.24 -19.48 16.45
N LEU A 30 -9.18 -18.87 15.92
CA LEU A 30 -8.30 -17.94 16.67
C LEU A 30 -8.90 -16.55 16.85
N GLY A 31 -9.96 -16.21 16.10
CA GLY A 31 -10.65 -14.92 16.20
C GLY A 31 -9.73 -13.71 15.94
N TYR A 32 -8.79 -13.82 14.99
CA TYR A 32 -7.95 -12.69 14.61
C TYR A 32 -8.82 -11.51 14.18
N SER A 33 -8.58 -10.33 14.75
CA SER A 33 -9.40 -9.12 14.54
C SER A 33 -8.58 -7.92 14.07
N MET A 34 -7.33 -8.14 13.68
CA MET A 34 -6.47 -7.13 13.08
C MET A 34 -5.71 -7.71 11.88
N GLY A 35 -5.62 -6.94 10.82
CA GLY A 35 -4.91 -7.27 9.60
C GLY A 35 -4.01 -6.15 9.13
N ARG A 36 -2.89 -6.50 8.51
CA ARG A 36 -2.06 -5.53 7.77
C ARG A 36 -2.20 -5.74 6.28
N VAL A 37 -2.39 -4.65 5.54
CA VAL A 37 -2.49 -4.59 4.08
C VAL A 37 -1.37 -3.70 3.55
N HIS A 38 -0.81 -4.06 2.40
CA HIS A 38 0.19 -3.24 1.72
C HIS A 38 -0.52 -2.36 0.68
N MET A 39 -0.08 -1.11 0.54
CA MET A 39 -0.51 -0.22 -0.55
C MET A 39 0.53 -0.29 -1.66
N ASN A 40 0.08 -0.46 -2.90
CA ASN A 40 0.88 -0.86 -4.06
C ASN A 40 1.43 -2.29 -3.89
N SER A 41 2.56 -2.62 -4.49
CA SER A 41 3.27 -3.88 -4.24
C SER A 41 4.19 -3.82 -3.02
N CYS A 42 4.60 -5.00 -2.56
CA CYS A 42 5.67 -5.21 -1.59
C CYS A 42 6.60 -6.36 -2.04
N ASP A 43 7.60 -6.69 -1.22
CA ASP A 43 8.49 -7.83 -1.43
C ASP A 43 7.76 -9.20 -1.50
N PHE A 44 6.53 -9.26 -0.99
CA PHE A 44 5.61 -10.39 -1.11
C PHE A 44 4.59 -10.24 -2.26
N SER A 45 4.93 -9.46 -3.28
CA SER A 45 4.25 -9.42 -4.58
C SER A 45 5.10 -10.11 -5.65
N PRO A 46 4.50 -10.81 -6.63
CA PRO A 46 5.27 -11.46 -7.69
C PRO A 46 6.04 -10.47 -8.58
N LYS A 47 5.58 -9.23 -8.69
CA LYS A 47 6.17 -8.14 -9.46
C LYS A 47 5.81 -6.78 -8.83
N PRO A 48 6.64 -5.74 -9.04
CA PRO A 48 6.28 -4.39 -8.65
C PRO A 48 5.06 -3.86 -9.41
N TYR A 49 4.16 -3.16 -8.73
CA TYR A 49 3.03 -2.44 -9.33
C TYR A 49 2.61 -1.27 -8.45
N THR A 50 2.02 -0.23 -9.05
CA THR A 50 1.27 0.80 -8.34
C THR A 50 -0.07 1.04 -9.00
N PHE A 51 -0.93 1.82 -8.36
CA PHE A 51 -2.19 2.26 -8.95
C PHE A 51 -2.07 3.51 -9.84
N ASP A 52 -0.88 4.14 -9.97
CA ASP A 52 -0.70 5.26 -10.90
C ASP A 52 0.74 5.32 -11.42
N ASP A 53 1.00 4.64 -12.53
CA ASP A 53 2.31 4.57 -13.16
C ASP A 53 2.51 5.60 -14.28
N VAL A 54 1.56 6.54 -14.49
CA VAL A 54 1.70 7.59 -15.52
C VAL A 54 2.61 8.71 -14.98
N PRO A 55 3.76 8.97 -15.61
CA PRO A 55 4.69 9.98 -15.09
C PRO A 55 4.09 11.37 -15.01
N ASP A 56 4.38 12.06 -13.89
CA ASP A 56 3.97 13.44 -13.61
C ASP A 56 2.44 13.65 -13.63
N ASP A 57 1.63 12.61 -13.35
CA ASP A 57 0.18 12.74 -13.12
C ASP A 57 -0.12 13.31 -11.73
N PHE A 58 0.20 14.59 -11.53
CA PHE A 58 -0.04 15.28 -10.26
C PHE A 58 -1.51 15.39 -9.88
N THR A 59 -2.42 15.20 -10.84
CA THR A 59 -3.87 15.20 -10.61
C THR A 59 -4.42 13.81 -10.26
N LEU A 60 -3.60 12.76 -10.37
CA LEU A 60 -3.97 11.36 -10.19
C LEU A 60 -5.19 10.99 -11.05
N SER A 61 -5.23 11.48 -12.28
CA SER A 61 -6.30 11.25 -13.25
C SER A 61 -6.28 9.83 -13.83
N HIS A 62 -5.11 9.19 -13.81
CA HIS A 62 -4.85 7.82 -14.25
C HIS A 62 -4.82 6.82 -13.09
N PHE A 63 -5.01 7.27 -11.85
CA PHE A 63 -5.14 6.39 -10.70
C PHE A 63 -6.23 5.33 -10.92
N ASP A 64 -5.87 4.06 -10.72
CA ASP A 64 -6.79 2.94 -10.82
C ASP A 64 -7.73 2.87 -9.60
N THR A 65 -8.83 3.61 -9.72
CA THR A 65 -9.90 3.67 -8.70
C THR A 65 -10.62 2.34 -8.47
N ASN A 66 -10.44 1.35 -9.34
CA ASN A 66 -11.01 0.01 -9.14
C ASN A 66 -10.03 -0.93 -8.42
N VAL A 67 -8.81 -0.48 -8.11
CA VAL A 67 -7.72 -1.29 -7.54
C VAL A 67 -7.63 -2.66 -8.20
N THR A 68 -7.62 -2.64 -9.54
CA THR A 68 -7.85 -3.77 -10.43
C THR A 68 -6.89 -4.92 -10.13
N HIS A 69 -5.62 -4.61 -9.84
CA HIS A 69 -4.62 -5.62 -9.50
C HIS A 69 -4.99 -6.39 -8.22
N ASP A 70 -5.42 -5.68 -7.17
CA ASP A 70 -5.78 -6.27 -5.88
C ASP A 70 -7.08 -7.07 -5.95
N VAL A 71 -8.02 -6.66 -6.81
CA VAL A 71 -9.21 -7.45 -7.13
C VAL A 71 -8.81 -8.75 -7.84
N GLN A 72 -7.97 -8.67 -8.88
CA GLN A 72 -7.58 -9.82 -9.69
C GLN A 72 -6.70 -10.83 -8.93
N SER A 73 -5.80 -10.36 -8.07
CA SER A 73 -4.95 -11.19 -7.21
C SER A 73 -5.75 -11.91 -6.11
N GLY A 74 -6.97 -11.45 -5.83
CA GLY A 74 -7.85 -12.01 -4.81
C GLY A 74 -7.62 -11.40 -3.42
N MET A 75 -6.84 -10.32 -3.31
CA MET A 75 -6.65 -9.61 -2.04
C MET A 75 -7.97 -9.06 -1.50
N ILE A 76 -8.73 -8.36 -2.35
CA ILE A 76 -10.06 -7.83 -1.97
C ILE A 76 -11.00 -8.97 -1.55
N ASN A 77 -10.98 -10.10 -2.26
CA ASN A 77 -11.80 -11.26 -1.90
C ASN A 77 -11.43 -11.86 -0.54
N LEU A 78 -10.13 -12.07 -0.29
CA LEU A 78 -9.65 -12.60 0.98
C LEU A 78 -9.99 -11.67 2.15
N LEU A 79 -9.81 -10.36 1.99
CA LEU A 79 -10.15 -9.34 2.98
C LEU A 79 -11.64 -9.33 3.29
N SER A 80 -12.48 -9.30 2.25
CA SER A 80 -13.94 -9.31 2.38
C SER A 80 -14.45 -10.56 3.12
N ARG A 81 -13.90 -11.74 2.80
CA ARG A 81 -14.29 -12.99 3.46
C ARG A 81 -13.81 -13.08 4.91
N ALA A 82 -12.59 -12.60 5.20
CA ALA A 82 -12.10 -12.51 6.58
C ALA A 82 -12.97 -11.55 7.42
N SER A 83 -13.31 -10.38 6.87
CA SER A 83 -14.20 -9.41 7.51
C SER A 83 -15.59 -9.98 7.76
N THR A 84 -16.13 -10.74 6.80
CA THR A 84 -17.43 -11.42 6.94
C THR A 84 -17.42 -12.44 8.10
N LYS A 85 -16.37 -13.27 8.20
CA LYS A 85 -16.23 -14.24 9.31
C LYS A 85 -16.24 -13.57 10.67
N ILE A 86 -15.49 -12.48 10.82
CA ILE A 86 -15.40 -11.75 12.09
C ILE A 86 -16.72 -11.04 12.42
N SER A 87 -17.36 -10.46 11.40
CA SER A 87 -18.63 -9.74 11.57
C SER A 87 -19.76 -10.67 12.00
N ALA A 88 -19.76 -11.93 11.56
CA ALA A 88 -20.70 -12.95 12.02
C ALA A 88 -20.63 -13.20 13.54
N ASN A 89 -19.49 -12.89 14.15
CA ASN A 89 -19.21 -13.07 15.58
C ASN A 89 -19.33 -11.76 16.37
N ASN A 90 -20.05 -10.77 15.84
CA ASN A 90 -20.13 -9.40 16.37
C ASN A 90 -18.75 -8.72 16.57
N GLY A 91 -17.72 -9.19 15.85
CA GLY A 91 -16.41 -8.59 15.84
C GLY A 91 -16.27 -7.53 14.75
N ASN A 92 -15.11 -6.86 14.72
CA ASN A 92 -14.72 -5.96 13.63
C ASN A 92 -13.25 -6.21 13.26
N LEU A 93 -12.97 -6.41 11.97
CA LEU A 93 -11.61 -6.56 11.46
C LEU A 93 -10.95 -5.20 11.28
N LYS A 94 -10.00 -4.85 12.14
CA LYS A 94 -9.22 -3.62 11.98
C LYS A 94 -8.13 -3.81 10.95
N LEU A 95 -8.21 -3.08 9.83
CA LEU A 95 -7.19 -3.11 8.79
C LEU A 95 -6.24 -1.93 8.93
N MET A 96 -4.94 -2.22 9.02
CA MET A 96 -3.87 -1.23 8.96
C MET A 96 -3.18 -1.31 7.61
N VAL A 97 -3.09 -0.19 6.90
CA VAL A 97 -2.39 -0.08 5.61
C VAL A 97 -0.99 0.49 5.79
N SER A 98 -0.04 0.08 4.97
CA SER A 98 1.29 0.68 4.91
C SER A 98 1.82 0.61 3.48
N PRO A 99 2.30 1.71 2.86
CA PRO A 99 3.00 1.60 1.59
C PRO A 99 4.43 1.13 1.77
N TRP A 100 4.94 0.41 0.77
CA TRP A 100 6.37 0.15 0.63
C TRP A 100 7.06 1.24 -0.18
N SER A 101 6.42 1.74 -1.23
CA SER A 101 6.97 2.83 -2.05
C SER A 101 5.87 3.59 -2.79
N PRO A 102 6.08 4.91 -3.06
CA PRO A 102 5.32 5.61 -4.09
C PRO A 102 5.66 5.11 -5.50
N PRO A 103 4.87 5.49 -6.52
CA PRO A 103 5.21 5.30 -7.92
C PRO A 103 6.61 5.80 -8.28
N ALA A 104 7.24 5.11 -9.23
CA ALA A 104 8.63 5.38 -9.63
C ALA A 104 8.86 6.84 -10.06
N TRP A 105 7.88 7.44 -10.74
CA TRP A 105 7.96 8.82 -11.23
C TRP A 105 7.95 9.88 -10.12
N MET A 106 7.50 9.53 -8.91
CA MET A 106 7.57 10.39 -7.73
C MET A 106 8.95 10.36 -7.05
N LYS A 107 9.81 9.39 -7.42
CA LYS A 107 11.09 9.15 -6.76
C LYS A 107 12.25 9.74 -7.54
N PRO A 108 13.28 10.28 -6.89
CA PRO A 108 14.47 10.74 -7.58
C PRO A 108 15.23 9.54 -8.17
N PRO A 109 16.03 9.77 -9.22
CA PRO A 109 16.83 8.71 -9.82
C PRO A 109 17.81 8.10 -8.81
N LEU A 110 18.01 6.79 -8.90
CA LEU A 110 18.97 6.01 -8.14
C LEU A 110 20.30 5.87 -8.90
N PRO A 111 21.41 5.54 -8.21
CA PRO A 111 22.70 5.29 -8.88
C PRO A 111 22.67 4.16 -9.92
N SER A 112 21.71 3.25 -9.83
CA SER A 112 21.49 2.16 -10.78
C SER A 112 20.74 2.59 -12.05
N ASP A 113 20.14 3.78 -12.07
CA ASP A 113 19.34 4.25 -13.19
C ASP A 113 20.22 4.80 -14.32
N PRO A 114 19.71 4.82 -15.57
CA PRO A 114 20.44 5.38 -16.71
C PRO A 114 20.90 6.83 -16.47
N PRO A 115 22.04 7.24 -17.05
CA PRO A 115 22.47 8.63 -16.99
C PRO A 115 21.39 9.59 -17.51
N ASN A 116 21.22 10.74 -16.83
CA ASN A 116 20.21 11.76 -17.12
C ASN A 116 18.75 11.34 -16.85
N SER A 117 18.52 10.26 -16.11
CA SER A 117 17.17 9.94 -15.60
C SER A 117 16.67 11.07 -14.70
N THR A 118 15.41 11.45 -14.88
CA THR A 118 14.75 12.51 -14.08
C THR A 118 13.99 11.97 -12.88
N TYR A 119 13.73 10.66 -12.86
CA TYR A 119 13.08 9.91 -11.79
C TYR A 119 13.59 8.46 -11.77
N ALA A 120 13.22 7.69 -10.74
CA ALA A 120 13.64 6.30 -10.60
C ALA A 120 13.06 5.41 -11.72
N SER A 121 13.82 4.43 -12.23
CA SER A 121 13.28 3.52 -13.26
C SER A 121 12.21 2.55 -12.71
N THR A 122 12.21 2.33 -11.39
CA THR A 122 11.27 1.45 -10.69
C THR A 122 10.93 2.04 -9.32
N MET A 123 9.91 1.47 -8.66
CA MET A 123 9.60 1.78 -7.27
C MET A 123 10.54 1.10 -6.26
N ASN A 124 11.56 0.36 -6.71
CA ASN A 124 12.53 -0.29 -5.82
C ASN A 124 13.60 0.71 -5.35
N GLY A 125 14.29 0.37 -4.26
CA GLY A 125 15.39 1.18 -3.72
C GLY A 125 14.91 2.51 -3.15
N SER A 126 15.80 3.28 -2.54
CA SER A 126 15.45 4.62 -2.08
C SER A 126 16.67 5.50 -1.89
N VAL A 127 16.45 6.81 -1.82
CA VAL A 127 17.46 7.79 -1.42
C VAL A 127 17.06 8.43 -0.10
N GLN A 128 18.03 8.98 0.60
CA GLN A 128 17.83 9.80 1.80
C GLN A 128 18.15 11.27 1.48
N PRO A 129 17.57 12.25 2.21
CA PRO A 129 16.72 12.09 3.39
C PRO A 129 15.25 11.72 3.09
N SER A 130 14.81 11.87 1.84
CA SER A 130 13.45 11.55 1.41
C SER A 130 13.46 10.81 0.08
N CYS A 131 12.56 9.84 -0.06
CA CYS A 131 12.35 9.10 -1.30
C CYS A 131 11.57 9.89 -2.37
N LEU A 132 11.00 11.05 -2.02
CA LEU A 132 10.21 11.87 -2.93
C LEU A 132 11.08 12.92 -3.61
N ARG A 133 10.84 13.15 -4.90
CA ARG A 133 11.34 14.32 -5.62
C ARG A 133 10.87 15.58 -4.89
N GLU A 134 11.71 16.61 -4.84
CA GLU A 134 11.46 17.86 -4.08
C GLU A 134 11.40 17.71 -2.55
N GLY A 135 11.52 16.49 -2.00
CA GLY A 135 11.40 16.25 -0.56
C GLY A 135 9.98 16.46 -0.04
N THR A 136 9.84 16.78 1.24
CA THR A 136 8.54 16.83 1.95
C THR A 136 8.21 18.21 2.53
N ALA A 137 8.94 19.25 2.12
CA ALA A 137 8.63 20.62 2.50
C ALA A 137 7.21 21.03 2.06
N ALA A 138 6.62 22.03 2.71
CA ALA A 138 5.23 22.44 2.48
C ALA A 138 4.87 22.79 1.01
N ASN A 139 5.84 23.18 0.19
CA ASN A 139 5.66 23.51 -1.23
C ASN A 139 6.00 22.36 -2.19
N SER A 140 6.29 21.15 -1.68
CA SER A 140 6.59 19.98 -2.52
C SER A 140 5.33 19.49 -3.22
N THR A 141 5.35 19.48 -4.56
CA THR A 141 4.21 19.00 -5.34
C THR A 141 4.11 17.48 -5.25
N TYR A 142 5.25 16.78 -5.23
CA TYR A 142 5.29 15.32 -5.12
C TYR A 142 4.79 14.84 -3.76
N ALA A 143 5.11 15.53 -2.67
CA ALA A 143 4.58 15.20 -1.36
C ALA A 143 3.06 15.45 -1.28
N ALA A 144 2.57 16.56 -1.81
CA ALA A 144 1.14 16.83 -1.86
C ALA A 144 0.39 15.76 -2.67
N THR A 145 0.90 15.41 -3.86
CA THR A 145 0.31 14.35 -4.68
C THR A 145 0.40 12.98 -4.01
N TRP A 146 1.49 12.66 -3.32
CA TRP A 146 1.61 11.41 -2.58
C TRP A 146 0.62 11.32 -1.41
N ALA A 147 0.33 12.42 -0.71
CA ALA A 147 -0.72 12.46 0.30
C ALA A 147 -2.12 12.23 -0.30
N GLU A 148 -2.44 12.89 -1.42
CA GLU A 148 -3.70 12.65 -2.16
C GLU A 148 -3.83 11.20 -2.66
N TYR A 149 -2.70 10.56 -2.99
CA TYR A 149 -2.66 9.15 -3.36
C TYR A 149 -3.18 8.24 -2.23
N PHE A 150 -2.82 8.52 -0.97
CA PHE A 150 -3.40 7.79 0.17
C PHE A 150 -4.91 7.95 0.20
N SER A 151 -5.42 9.18 0.07
CA SER A 151 -6.88 9.45 0.08
C SER A 151 -7.61 8.69 -1.03
N LYS A 152 -7.06 8.68 -2.26
CA LYS A 152 -7.61 7.91 -3.38
C LYS A 152 -7.57 6.41 -3.15
N PHE A 153 -6.48 5.87 -2.60
CA PHE A 153 -6.37 4.46 -2.26
C PHE A 153 -7.40 4.05 -1.21
N LEU A 154 -7.53 4.82 -0.13
CA LEU A 154 -8.50 4.55 0.94
C LEU A 154 -9.94 4.60 0.42
N THR A 155 -10.25 5.60 -0.42
CA THR A 155 -11.57 5.71 -1.08
C THR A 155 -11.82 4.52 -1.99
N ALA A 156 -10.87 4.14 -2.84
CA ALA A 156 -11.00 3.01 -3.75
C ALA A 156 -11.20 1.68 -3.00
N TYR A 157 -10.49 1.47 -1.89
CA TYR A 157 -10.68 0.30 -1.03
C TYR A 157 -12.06 0.30 -0.35
N ALA A 158 -12.52 1.45 0.13
CA ALA A 158 -13.86 1.60 0.70
C ALA A 158 -14.97 1.32 -0.33
N ASP A 159 -14.78 1.75 -1.59
CA ASP A 159 -15.69 1.44 -2.70
C ASP A 159 -15.75 -0.08 -3.02
N GLN A 160 -14.70 -0.83 -2.67
CA GLN A 160 -14.70 -2.31 -2.71
C GLN A 160 -15.26 -2.96 -1.43
N GLY A 161 -15.78 -2.17 -0.49
CA GLY A 161 -16.31 -2.64 0.80
C GLY A 161 -15.23 -2.99 1.82
N VAL A 162 -14.00 -2.48 1.66
CA VAL A 162 -12.87 -2.73 2.55
C VAL A 162 -12.54 -1.44 3.32
N GLU A 163 -13.05 -1.34 4.54
CA GLU A 163 -12.80 -0.21 5.43
C GLU A 163 -11.41 -0.30 6.09
N VAL A 164 -10.62 0.76 5.98
CA VAL A 164 -9.28 0.85 6.59
C VAL A 164 -9.38 1.58 7.93
N TRP A 165 -8.84 0.97 8.98
CA TRP A 165 -8.84 1.53 10.33
C TRP A 165 -7.68 2.50 10.57
N ALA A 166 -6.50 2.20 10.03
CA ALA A 166 -5.30 3.00 10.25
C ALA A 166 -4.34 2.93 9.06
N VAL A 167 -3.50 3.94 8.92
CA VAL A 167 -2.36 3.94 8.01
C VAL A 167 -1.07 4.17 8.80
N THR A 168 0.04 3.59 8.33
CA THR A 168 1.37 4.11 8.67
C THR A 168 1.83 5.03 7.54
N VAL A 169 2.70 5.98 7.86
CA VAL A 169 3.25 6.90 6.86
C VAL A 169 4.06 6.14 5.80
N GLN A 170 4.81 5.13 6.23
CA GLN A 170 5.75 4.40 5.39
C GLN A 170 6.17 3.12 6.10
N ASN A 171 6.24 2.00 5.35
CA ASN A 171 6.91 0.80 5.82
C ASN A 171 8.43 1.03 5.91
N GLU A 172 9.03 0.73 7.07
CA GLU A 172 10.49 0.71 7.27
C GLU A 172 11.22 1.95 6.71
N PRO A 173 10.84 3.18 7.10
CA PRO A 173 11.34 4.42 6.49
C PRO A 173 12.85 4.66 6.65
N GLU A 174 13.53 3.92 7.52
CA GLU A 174 14.98 4.01 7.70
C GLU A 174 15.76 2.90 6.96
N PHE A 175 15.07 2.01 6.24
CA PHE A 175 15.67 0.90 5.51
C PHE A 175 15.49 1.07 3.99
N PRO A 176 16.52 1.58 3.26
CA PRO A 176 16.50 1.67 1.80
C PRO A 176 16.72 0.28 1.17
N ALA A 177 15.73 -0.59 1.31
CA ALA A 177 15.79 -1.97 0.83
C ALA A 177 15.98 -2.04 -0.70
N PRO A 178 16.54 -3.15 -1.25
CA PRO A 178 16.71 -3.31 -2.69
C PRO A 178 15.40 -3.64 -3.44
N TRP A 179 14.31 -3.90 -2.72
CA TRP A 179 12.95 -4.04 -3.24
C TRP A 179 12.18 -2.72 -3.07
N GLU A 180 10.85 -2.75 -3.17
CA GLU A 180 9.99 -1.59 -2.97
C GLU A 180 10.31 -0.91 -1.63
N ALA A 181 10.81 0.33 -1.71
CA ALA A 181 11.25 1.07 -0.52
C ALA A 181 11.09 2.57 -0.71
N CYS A 182 10.81 3.26 0.39
CA CYS A 182 10.80 4.71 0.46
C CYS A 182 11.37 5.15 1.80
N SER A 183 12.53 5.79 1.78
CA SER A 183 13.16 6.31 2.97
C SER A 183 12.59 7.67 3.35
N TYR A 184 12.40 7.86 4.65
CA TYR A 184 12.21 9.17 5.26
C TYR A 184 13.09 9.24 6.52
N ASP A 185 13.92 10.26 6.63
CA ASP A 185 14.48 10.61 7.93
C ASP A 185 13.40 11.24 8.83
N ILE A 186 13.73 11.43 10.12
CA ILE A 186 12.79 11.96 11.11
C ILE A 186 12.21 13.32 10.67
N THR A 187 13.03 14.18 10.06
CA THR A 187 12.61 15.50 9.59
C THR A 187 11.64 15.37 8.41
N SER A 188 11.98 14.55 7.42
CA SER A 188 11.17 14.39 6.22
C SER A 188 9.84 13.73 6.53
N GLN A 189 9.82 12.74 7.44
CA GLN A 189 8.58 12.09 7.87
C GLN A 189 7.69 13.05 8.66
N ARG A 190 8.26 13.84 9.59
CA ARG A 190 7.51 14.89 10.32
C ARG A 190 6.88 15.86 9.33
N ASP A 191 7.67 16.41 8.41
CA ASP A 191 7.22 17.44 7.47
C ASP A 191 6.15 16.88 6.51
N PHE A 192 6.28 15.62 6.09
CA PHE A 192 5.25 14.96 5.28
C PHE A 192 3.93 14.86 6.04
N VAL A 193 3.94 14.47 7.31
CA VAL A 193 2.73 14.39 8.13
C VAL A 193 2.14 15.77 8.40
N GLU A 194 2.97 16.74 8.79
CA GLU A 194 2.53 18.08 9.18
C GLU A 194 1.92 18.84 8.01
N TYR A 195 2.59 18.84 6.85
CA TYR A 195 2.21 19.71 5.74
C TYR A 195 1.33 19.04 4.68
N HIS A 196 1.33 17.70 4.58
CA HIS A 196 0.70 16.99 3.46
C HIS A 196 -0.26 15.89 3.91
N LEU A 197 0.22 14.83 4.56
CA LEU A 197 -0.61 13.66 4.86
C LEU A 197 -1.66 13.91 5.96
N GLY A 198 -1.33 14.69 6.99
CA GLY A 198 -2.27 15.01 8.07
C GLY A 198 -3.44 15.92 7.65
N PRO A 199 -3.20 16.95 6.82
CA PRO A 199 -4.26 17.83 6.31
C PRO A 199 -5.25 17.22 5.30
N VAL A 200 -4.83 16.18 4.56
CA VAL A 200 -5.65 15.47 3.55
C VAL A 200 -6.62 14.51 4.24
#